data_AF-A0A449AH83-F1
#
_entry.id   AF-A0A449AH83-F1
#
_cell.length_a   1.000
_cell.length_b   1.000
_cell.length_c   1.000
_cell.angle_alpha   90.00
_cell.angle_beta   90.00
_cell.angle_gamma   90.00
#
_symmetry.space_group_name_H-M   'P 1'
#
loop_
_entity.id
_entity.type
_entity.pdbx_description
1 polymer ?
#
loop_
_entity_poly.entity_id
_entity_poly.type
_entity_poly.pdbx_seq_one_letter_code
_entity_poly.pdbx_strand_id
1 'polypeptide(L)'
;MLLKKRDILQEISFYSSYRKKLTKKNVYYIKSIIKKLTGEKKNLKIMLKNLINDDIKWLEVYKNLLIKRKLIKFWKKHIHNVVYLKNNMIFDLENFVDQEVKIFSESRFFPILKSNKDKRYKLSRIRQIINYEFDIPIDFYTSESYKTDKSIEKEMNILLKKKDKIDKLVFVKKDTLNEPSKIFNFEQSIKLAQAEVKWSDESQNKLFSLFLSNKEIKVSRLEKNIKSYKKTVAPLLNYFESVISSHENAKQLLELETVKDIKSFRKLFAFKEWSLNLLINLSRYTSSKSSVSKKLEIDYLAALEFIRLYESLSINIEKMFLPYKKLKLGEKFKLKFVKYHLNGAKFLFVQDDNSISYEEKKEILRTLGNISKSFSSSFIFITDDLKIINELFEEVYFFDDFKLLEWGSKNEIQKLPVNPTIAKLYNPEIKIPNFNDYYKNNDYYINDSYNHVN
;
A
#
# COMPACT_ATOMS: atom_id res chain seq x y z
N MET A 1 -10.56 -32.34 -28.88
CA MET A 1 -10.23 -31.54 -27.68
C MET A 1 -11.40 -31.66 -26.70
N LEU A 2 -11.36 -32.63 -25.78
CA LEU A 2 -12.45 -32.87 -24.82
C LEU A 2 -12.43 -31.78 -23.74
N LEU A 3 -13.15 -30.68 -23.96
CA LEU A 3 -13.48 -29.74 -22.89
C LEU A 3 -14.26 -30.53 -21.82
N LYS A 4 -13.66 -30.71 -20.65
CA LYS A 4 -14.26 -31.52 -19.58
C LYS A 4 -15.48 -30.76 -19.06
N LYS A 5 -16.60 -31.46 -18.79
CA LYS A 5 -17.82 -30.90 -18.18
C LYS A 5 -17.53 -29.97 -16.99
N ARG A 6 -16.49 -30.31 -16.21
CA ARG A 6 -15.95 -29.50 -15.12
C ARG A 6 -15.55 -28.09 -15.54
N ASP A 7 -14.85 -27.94 -16.65
CA ASP A 7 -14.28 -26.66 -17.10
C ASP A 7 -15.42 -25.71 -17.56
N ILE A 8 -16.45 -26.25 -18.23
CA ILE A 8 -17.66 -25.49 -18.60
C ILE A 8 -18.43 -25.03 -17.34
N LEU A 9 -18.55 -25.90 -16.33
CA LEU A 9 -19.19 -25.53 -15.06
C LEU A 9 -18.42 -24.43 -14.32
N GLN A 10 -17.08 -24.47 -14.35
CA GLN A 10 -16.23 -23.42 -13.80
C GLN A 10 -16.42 -22.09 -14.53
N GLU A 11 -16.44 -22.07 -15.87
CA GLU A 11 -16.68 -20.84 -16.63
C GLU A 11 -18.06 -20.23 -16.38
N ILE A 12 -19.12 -21.06 -16.29
CA ILE A 12 -20.46 -20.59 -15.92
C ILE A 12 -20.44 -19.95 -14.51
N SER A 13 -19.75 -20.60 -13.56
CA SER A 13 -19.61 -20.08 -12.20
C SER A 13 -18.86 -18.74 -12.17
N PHE A 14 -17.85 -18.57 -13.03
CA PHE A 14 -17.08 -17.35 -13.19
C PHE A 14 -17.97 -16.20 -13.67
N TYR A 15 -18.68 -16.36 -14.80
CA TYR A 15 -19.52 -15.28 -15.34
C TYR A 15 -20.66 -14.89 -14.39
N SER A 16 -21.26 -15.86 -13.69
CA SER A 16 -22.28 -15.58 -12.68
C SER A 16 -21.73 -14.77 -11.49
N SER A 17 -20.52 -15.11 -11.04
CA SER A 17 -19.83 -14.42 -9.95
C SER A 17 -19.35 -13.04 -10.37
N TYR A 18 -18.85 -12.91 -11.59
CA TYR A 18 -18.41 -11.66 -12.19
C TYR A 18 -19.56 -10.64 -12.31
N ARG A 19 -20.71 -11.08 -12.86
CA ARG A 19 -21.94 -10.26 -12.95
C ARG A 19 -22.38 -9.76 -11.57
N LYS A 20 -22.40 -10.63 -10.55
CA LYS A 20 -22.73 -10.27 -9.16
C LYS A 20 -21.71 -9.31 -8.52
N LYS A 21 -20.42 -9.46 -8.84
CA LYS A 21 -19.36 -8.60 -8.32
C LYS A 21 -19.47 -7.19 -8.87
N LEU A 22 -19.73 -7.04 -10.18
CA LEU A 22 -19.94 -5.74 -10.82
C LEU A 22 -21.12 -4.99 -10.19
N THR A 23 -22.28 -5.66 -10.07
CA THR A 23 -23.47 -5.02 -9.49
C THR A 23 -23.24 -4.58 -8.05
N LYS A 24 -22.69 -5.46 -7.19
CA LYS A 24 -22.40 -5.12 -5.79
C LYS A 24 -21.44 -3.94 -5.67
N LYS A 25 -20.33 -3.95 -6.43
CA LYS A 25 -19.32 -2.89 -6.41
C LYS A 25 -19.93 -1.55 -6.82
N ASN A 26 -20.63 -1.50 -7.95
CA ASN A 26 -21.15 -0.25 -8.50
C ASN A 26 -22.34 0.29 -7.68
N VAL A 27 -23.21 -0.57 -7.15
CA VAL A 27 -24.27 -0.16 -6.19
C VAL A 27 -23.66 0.46 -4.93
N TYR A 28 -22.62 -0.16 -4.37
CA TYR A 28 -21.96 0.36 -3.18
C TYR A 28 -21.35 1.75 -3.44
N TYR A 29 -20.69 1.91 -4.60
CA TYR A 29 -20.10 3.18 -5.03
C TYR A 29 -21.16 4.28 -5.18
N ILE A 30 -22.26 4.02 -5.89
CA ILE A 30 -23.33 5.02 -6.05
C ILE A 30 -23.98 5.37 -4.70
N LYS A 31 -24.11 4.40 -3.79
CA LYS A 31 -24.58 4.66 -2.42
C LYS A 31 -23.62 5.56 -1.63
N SER A 32 -22.31 5.44 -1.82
CA SER A 32 -21.35 6.33 -1.15
C SER A 32 -21.45 7.77 -1.70
N ILE A 33 -21.61 7.95 -3.01
CA ILE A 33 -21.88 9.25 -3.64
C ILE A 33 -23.15 9.87 -3.05
N ILE A 34 -24.25 9.11 -3.01
CA ILE A 34 -25.51 9.59 -2.44
C ILE A 34 -25.30 9.99 -0.96
N LYS A 35 -24.55 9.21 -0.18
CA LYS A 35 -24.26 9.54 1.22
C LYS A 35 -23.47 10.85 1.33
N LYS A 36 -22.42 11.05 0.53
CA LYS A 36 -21.64 12.30 0.46
C LYS A 36 -22.54 13.49 0.15
N LEU A 37 -23.32 13.42 -0.92
CA LEU A 37 -24.27 14.47 -1.33
C LEU A 37 -25.33 14.76 -0.26
N THR A 38 -25.79 13.75 0.48
CA THR A 38 -26.73 13.97 1.58
C THR A 38 -26.11 14.71 2.76
N GLY A 39 -24.82 14.49 3.04
CA GLY A 39 -24.05 15.25 4.04
C GLY A 39 -23.90 16.71 3.63
N GLU A 40 -23.43 16.95 2.40
CA GLU A 40 -23.29 18.31 1.85
C GLU A 40 -24.62 19.08 1.87
N LYS A 41 -25.72 18.42 1.48
CA LYS A 41 -27.07 19.01 1.55
C LYS A 41 -27.47 19.39 2.98
N LYS A 42 -27.08 18.61 4.01
CA LYS A 42 -27.34 18.94 5.42
C LYS A 42 -26.53 20.18 5.83
N ASN A 43 -25.26 20.25 5.45
CA ASN A 43 -24.39 21.40 5.74
C ASN A 43 -24.95 22.68 5.11
N LEU A 44 -25.36 22.63 3.83
CA LEU A 44 -25.99 23.77 3.15
C LEU A 44 -27.30 24.22 3.84
N LYS A 45 -28.10 23.30 4.39
CA LYS A 45 -29.28 23.67 5.19
C LYS A 45 -28.91 24.43 6.46
N ILE A 46 -27.82 24.05 7.12
CA ILE A 46 -27.33 24.71 8.34
C ILE A 46 -26.80 26.10 7.98
N MET A 47 -26.01 26.21 6.90
CA MET A 47 -25.51 27.50 6.41
C MET A 47 -26.64 28.49 6.11
N LEU A 48 -27.74 28.05 5.48
CA LEU A 48 -28.90 28.92 5.22
C LEU A 48 -29.59 29.44 6.49
N LYS A 49 -29.50 28.70 7.62
CA LYS A 49 -30.06 29.16 8.89
C LYS A 49 -29.20 30.23 9.55
N ASN A 50 -27.88 30.19 9.31
CA ASN A 50 -26.92 31.08 9.97
C ASN A 50 -26.60 32.34 9.13
N LEU A 51 -26.97 32.36 7.85
CA LEU A 51 -26.82 33.53 6.98
C LEU A 51 -28.03 34.45 7.12
N ILE A 52 -27.92 35.48 7.95
CA ILE A 52 -29.01 36.41 8.26
C ILE A 52 -28.87 37.73 7.47
N ASN A 53 -27.64 38.18 7.18
CA ASN A 53 -27.37 39.55 6.69
C ASN A 53 -26.73 39.64 5.29
N ASP A 54 -26.51 38.51 4.58
CA ASP A 54 -25.88 38.50 3.25
C ASP A 54 -26.79 37.80 2.23
N ASP A 55 -27.59 38.60 1.53
CA ASP A 55 -28.61 38.13 0.59
C ASP A 55 -28.03 37.44 -0.65
N ILE A 56 -26.85 37.86 -1.12
CA ILE A 56 -26.20 37.28 -2.30
C ILE A 56 -25.67 35.90 -1.96
N LYS A 57 -24.92 35.79 -0.86
CA LYS A 57 -24.38 34.53 -0.37
C LYS A 57 -25.49 33.56 0.01
N TRP A 58 -26.58 34.06 0.60
CA TRP A 58 -27.75 33.24 0.90
C TRP A 58 -28.37 32.62 -0.37
N LEU A 59 -28.54 33.41 -1.45
CA LEU A 59 -29.09 32.92 -2.72
C LEU A 59 -28.17 31.88 -3.38
N GLU A 60 -26.86 32.03 -3.26
CA GLU A 60 -25.89 31.08 -3.78
C GLU A 60 -25.92 29.74 -3.02
N VAL A 61 -25.96 29.78 -1.68
CA VAL A 61 -26.14 28.59 -0.86
C VAL A 61 -27.49 27.91 -1.16
N TYR A 62 -28.54 28.69 -1.41
CA TYR A 62 -29.86 28.18 -1.77
C TYR A 62 -29.87 27.46 -3.12
N LYS A 63 -29.22 28.05 -4.15
CA LYS A 63 -28.98 27.42 -5.46
C LYS A 63 -28.28 26.08 -5.29
N ASN A 64 -27.14 26.07 -4.58
CA ASN A 64 -26.34 24.86 -4.37
C ASN A 64 -27.15 23.76 -3.67
N LEU A 65 -27.99 24.13 -2.70
CA LEU A 65 -28.87 23.18 -2.02
C LEU A 65 -29.90 22.53 -2.96
N LEU A 66 -30.46 23.28 -3.90
CA LEU A 66 -31.40 22.75 -4.89
C LEU A 66 -30.71 21.82 -5.91
N ILE A 67 -29.52 22.20 -6.38
CA ILE A 67 -28.69 21.36 -7.25
C ILE A 67 -28.37 20.03 -6.57
N LYS A 68 -27.88 20.05 -5.32
CA LYS A 68 -27.59 18.82 -4.56
C LYS A 68 -28.83 17.94 -4.35
N ARG A 69 -30.04 18.53 -4.22
CA ARG A 69 -31.30 17.76 -4.18
C ARG A 69 -31.59 17.06 -5.50
N LYS A 70 -31.38 17.72 -6.64
CA LYS A 70 -31.55 17.13 -7.97
C LYS A 70 -30.53 16.02 -8.22
N LEU A 71 -29.26 16.23 -7.88
CA LEU A 71 -28.21 15.21 -7.98
C LEU A 71 -28.53 13.93 -7.19
N ILE A 72 -29.01 14.04 -5.95
CA ILE A 72 -29.41 12.86 -5.17
C ILE A 72 -30.54 12.10 -5.88
N LYS A 73 -31.52 12.80 -6.47
CA LYS A 73 -32.60 12.17 -7.23
C LYS A 73 -32.07 11.50 -8.50
N PHE A 74 -31.16 12.15 -9.21
CA PHE A 74 -30.51 11.64 -10.40
C PHE A 74 -29.81 10.31 -10.12
N TRP A 75 -28.90 10.27 -9.14
CA TRP A 75 -28.18 9.04 -8.79
C TRP A 75 -29.10 7.90 -8.32
N LYS A 76 -30.19 8.22 -7.59
CA LYS A 76 -31.20 7.22 -7.21
C LYS A 76 -31.97 6.68 -8.41
N LYS A 77 -32.32 7.53 -9.37
CA LYS A 77 -33.06 7.15 -10.58
C LYS A 77 -32.22 6.23 -11.48
N HIS A 78 -30.95 6.57 -11.67
CA HIS A 78 -30.09 5.90 -12.65
C HIS A 78 -29.26 4.73 -12.09
N ILE A 79 -29.38 4.43 -10.78
CA ILE A 79 -28.58 3.38 -10.14
C ILE A 79 -28.63 2.06 -10.92
N HIS A 80 -29.82 1.58 -11.27
CA HIS A 80 -29.99 0.30 -11.96
C HIS A 80 -29.53 0.30 -13.42
N ASN A 81 -29.36 1.48 -14.02
CA ASN A 81 -29.00 1.57 -15.44
C ASN A 81 -27.49 1.49 -15.65
N VAL A 82 -26.69 1.75 -14.60
CA VAL A 82 -25.22 1.86 -14.69
C VAL A 82 -24.46 0.82 -13.85
N VAL A 83 -25.16 -0.16 -13.26
CA VAL A 83 -24.54 -1.17 -12.38
C VAL A 83 -23.58 -2.12 -13.09
N TYR A 84 -23.60 -2.22 -14.42
CA TYR A 84 -22.77 -3.13 -15.18
C TYR A 84 -21.55 -2.46 -15.85
N LEU A 85 -21.26 -1.19 -15.54
CA LEU A 85 -20.06 -0.50 -16.02
C LEU A 85 -18.75 -1.21 -15.59
N LYS A 86 -17.79 -1.31 -16.52
CA LYS A 86 -16.47 -1.95 -16.35
C LYS A 86 -15.35 -0.91 -16.19
N ASN A 87 -14.12 -1.36 -15.88
CA ASN A 87 -12.87 -0.62 -16.05
C ASN A 87 -12.87 0.83 -15.52
N ASN A 88 -13.36 1.04 -14.31
CA ASN A 88 -13.46 2.36 -13.66
C ASN A 88 -14.41 3.37 -14.33
N MET A 89 -15.21 2.98 -15.33
CA MET A 89 -16.20 3.87 -15.95
C MET A 89 -17.23 4.46 -14.98
N ILE A 90 -17.42 3.85 -13.80
CA ILE A 90 -18.26 4.43 -12.74
C ILE A 90 -17.65 5.70 -12.12
N PHE A 91 -16.32 5.80 -12.07
CA PHE A 91 -15.58 6.98 -11.65
C PHE A 91 -15.62 8.04 -12.76
N ASP A 92 -15.47 7.62 -14.02
CA ASP A 92 -15.59 8.53 -15.16
C ASP A 92 -16.99 9.16 -15.23
N LEU A 93 -18.03 8.37 -14.93
CA LEU A 93 -19.40 8.86 -14.83
C LEU A 93 -19.55 9.90 -13.70
N GLU A 94 -18.93 9.68 -12.54
CA GLU A 94 -18.96 10.65 -11.44
C GLU A 94 -18.30 11.98 -11.85
N ASN A 95 -17.11 11.90 -12.45
CA ASN A 95 -16.40 13.07 -12.95
C ASN A 95 -17.18 13.83 -14.03
N PHE A 96 -17.79 13.10 -14.96
CA PHE A 96 -18.64 13.66 -16.00
C PHE A 96 -19.84 14.41 -15.39
N VAL A 97 -20.54 13.78 -14.44
CA VAL A 97 -21.67 14.40 -13.72
C VAL A 97 -21.22 15.66 -12.98
N ASP A 98 -20.06 15.64 -12.33
CA ASP A 98 -19.52 16.79 -11.60
C ASP A 98 -19.14 17.95 -12.53
N GLN A 99 -18.58 17.65 -13.71
CA GLN A 99 -18.28 18.65 -14.76
C GLN A 99 -19.56 19.30 -15.28
N GLU A 100 -20.58 18.50 -15.64
CA GLU A 100 -21.87 19.01 -16.12
C GLU A 100 -22.55 19.90 -15.07
N VAL A 101 -22.50 19.52 -13.79
CA VAL A 101 -23.03 20.33 -12.69
C VAL A 101 -22.28 21.65 -12.54
N LYS A 102 -20.96 21.65 -12.71
CA LYS A 102 -20.13 22.85 -12.64
C LYS A 102 -20.50 23.82 -13.77
N ILE A 103 -20.54 23.32 -15.01
CA ILE A 103 -20.95 24.09 -16.20
C ILE A 103 -22.34 24.68 -16.01
N PHE A 104 -23.30 23.88 -15.54
CA PHE A 104 -24.67 24.34 -15.26
C PHE A 104 -24.71 25.43 -14.18
N SER A 105 -23.95 25.28 -13.09
CA SER A 105 -23.92 26.24 -11.98
C SER A 105 -23.27 27.59 -12.34
N GLU A 106 -22.23 27.57 -13.17
CA GLU A 106 -21.46 28.76 -13.57
C GLU A 106 -22.17 29.54 -14.69
N SER A 107 -22.67 28.85 -15.72
CA SER A 107 -23.22 29.51 -16.92
C SER A 107 -24.63 30.11 -16.74
N ARG A 108 -25.48 29.53 -15.89
CA ARG A 108 -26.93 29.84 -15.88
C ARG A 108 -27.36 30.85 -14.81
N PHE A 109 -26.57 31.05 -13.76
CA PHE A 109 -27.05 31.75 -12.55
C PHE A 109 -26.42 33.12 -12.30
N PHE A 110 -25.27 33.43 -12.91
CA PHE A 110 -24.58 34.70 -12.73
C PHE A 110 -25.46 35.94 -13.05
N PRO A 111 -26.22 35.98 -14.17
CA PRO A 111 -27.08 37.13 -14.49
C PRO A 111 -28.23 37.31 -13.48
N ILE A 112 -28.71 36.21 -12.89
CA ILE A 112 -29.85 36.22 -11.97
C ILE A 112 -29.41 36.72 -10.60
N LEU A 113 -28.25 36.28 -10.13
CA LEU A 113 -27.68 36.69 -8.85
C LEU A 113 -27.37 38.19 -8.84
N LYS A 114 -26.82 38.73 -9.93
CA LYS A 114 -26.47 40.17 -10.10
C LYS A 114 -27.63 41.09 -10.51
N SER A 115 -28.80 40.56 -10.85
CA SER A 115 -29.93 41.41 -11.27
C SER A 115 -30.46 42.30 -10.14
N ASN A 116 -31.00 43.49 -10.46
CA ASN A 116 -31.63 44.40 -9.48
C ASN A 116 -33.03 43.96 -9.03
N LYS A 117 -33.46 42.73 -9.35
CA LYS A 117 -34.80 42.23 -9.03
C LYS A 117 -34.88 41.73 -7.59
N ASP A 118 -36.09 41.77 -7.02
CA ASP A 118 -36.36 41.35 -5.65
C ASP A 118 -36.00 39.88 -5.38
N LYS A 119 -35.64 39.59 -4.13
CA LYS A 119 -35.27 38.26 -3.64
C LYS A 119 -36.30 37.19 -3.97
N ARG A 120 -37.61 37.50 -3.90
CA ARG A 120 -38.71 36.59 -4.24
C ARG A 120 -38.67 36.16 -5.71
N TYR A 121 -38.41 37.11 -6.62
CA TYR A 121 -38.27 36.83 -8.04
C TYR A 121 -37.05 35.93 -8.29
N LYS A 122 -35.89 36.29 -7.71
CA LYS A 122 -34.65 35.52 -7.85
C LYS A 122 -34.82 34.07 -7.37
N LEU A 123 -35.48 33.87 -6.23
CA LEU A 123 -35.83 32.55 -5.68
C LEU A 123 -36.69 31.71 -6.63
N SER A 124 -37.74 32.30 -7.19
CA SER A 124 -38.63 31.63 -8.14
C SER A 124 -37.87 31.23 -9.41
N ARG A 125 -37.07 32.15 -9.95
CA ARG A 125 -36.29 31.91 -11.18
C ARG A 125 -35.24 30.82 -11.00
N ILE A 126 -34.51 30.82 -9.89
CA ILE A 126 -33.54 29.77 -9.54
C ILE A 126 -34.24 28.40 -9.48
N ARG A 127 -35.40 28.31 -8.83
CA ARG A 127 -36.18 27.06 -8.77
C ARG A 127 -36.62 26.59 -10.16
N GLN A 128 -37.13 27.50 -10.99
CA GLN A 128 -37.59 27.16 -12.34
C GLN A 128 -36.44 26.56 -13.18
N ILE A 129 -35.31 27.25 -13.25
CA ILE A 129 -34.15 26.81 -14.03
C ILE A 129 -33.66 25.44 -13.54
N ILE A 130 -33.46 25.27 -12.23
CA ILE A 130 -33.02 23.97 -11.69
C ILE A 130 -34.08 22.89 -11.90
N ASN A 131 -35.36 23.22 -11.89
CA ASN A 131 -36.40 22.21 -12.07
C ASN A 131 -36.54 21.72 -13.50
N TYR A 132 -36.42 22.63 -14.48
CA TYR A 132 -36.72 22.37 -15.89
C TYR A 132 -35.47 22.23 -16.78
N GLU A 133 -34.36 22.90 -16.45
CA GLU A 133 -33.14 22.90 -17.28
C GLU A 133 -32.03 21.99 -16.73
N PHE A 134 -32.14 21.51 -15.47
CA PHE A 134 -31.13 20.59 -14.91
C PHE A 134 -31.37 19.18 -15.43
N ASP A 135 -30.68 18.85 -16.53
CA ASP A 135 -30.62 17.52 -17.12
C ASP A 135 -29.18 17.14 -17.45
N ILE A 136 -28.82 15.87 -17.25
CA ILE A 136 -27.44 15.37 -17.45
C ILE A 136 -27.51 14.18 -18.41
N PRO A 137 -26.90 14.27 -19.60
CA PRO A 137 -26.99 13.22 -20.61
C PRO A 137 -26.14 12.01 -20.21
N ILE A 138 -26.79 10.91 -19.82
CA ILE A 138 -26.13 9.69 -19.33
C ILE A 138 -26.19 8.52 -20.33
N ASP A 139 -26.74 8.75 -21.52
CA ASP A 139 -27.08 7.69 -22.48
C ASP A 139 -25.88 6.82 -22.85
N PHE A 140 -24.70 7.44 -23.05
CA PHE A 140 -23.45 6.72 -23.28
C PHE A 140 -23.18 5.65 -22.21
N TYR A 141 -23.19 6.03 -20.93
CA TYR A 141 -22.91 5.12 -19.82
C TYR A 141 -24.00 4.07 -19.63
N THR A 142 -25.26 4.44 -19.84
CA THR A 142 -26.35 3.45 -19.80
C THR A 142 -26.24 2.42 -20.92
N SER A 143 -25.81 2.85 -22.12
CA SER A 143 -25.61 1.97 -23.27
C SER A 143 -24.44 1.00 -23.03
N GLU A 144 -23.32 1.48 -22.47
CA GLU A 144 -22.16 0.64 -22.14
C GLU A 144 -22.45 -0.38 -21.04
N SER A 145 -23.20 0.04 -20.01
CA SER A 145 -23.71 -0.86 -18.97
C SER A 145 -24.60 -1.95 -19.58
N TYR A 146 -25.55 -1.57 -20.44
CA TYR A 146 -26.43 -2.51 -21.13
C TYR A 146 -25.67 -3.51 -22.02
N LYS A 147 -24.73 -3.03 -22.85
CA LYS A 147 -23.87 -3.86 -23.71
C LYS A 147 -23.09 -4.88 -22.89
N THR A 148 -22.55 -4.44 -21.76
CA THR A 148 -21.80 -5.31 -20.85
C THR A 148 -22.68 -6.42 -20.29
N ASP A 149 -23.87 -6.09 -19.78
CA ASP A 149 -24.79 -7.09 -19.24
C ASP A 149 -25.19 -8.11 -20.32
N LYS A 150 -25.52 -7.63 -21.53
CA LYS A 150 -25.86 -8.47 -22.67
C LYS A 150 -24.71 -9.37 -23.12
N SER A 151 -23.47 -8.88 -23.10
CA SER A 151 -22.31 -9.71 -23.42
C SER A 151 -22.15 -10.88 -22.44
N ILE A 152 -22.35 -10.63 -21.14
CA ILE A 152 -22.23 -11.65 -20.09
C ILE A 152 -23.36 -12.67 -20.24
N GLU A 153 -24.59 -12.20 -20.47
CA GLU A 153 -25.75 -13.05 -20.70
C GLU A 153 -25.58 -13.95 -21.95
N LYS A 154 -25.03 -13.39 -23.03
CA LYS A 154 -24.74 -14.13 -24.27
C LYS A 154 -23.72 -15.25 -24.02
N GLU A 155 -22.60 -14.97 -23.37
CA GLU A 155 -21.58 -15.96 -23.04
C GLU A 155 -22.13 -17.06 -22.13
N MET A 156 -22.89 -16.68 -21.09
CA MET A 156 -23.54 -17.66 -20.21
C MET A 156 -24.48 -18.59 -20.97
N ASN A 157 -25.29 -18.05 -21.89
CA ASN A 157 -26.22 -18.85 -22.70
C ASN A 157 -25.49 -19.81 -23.65
N ILE A 158 -24.34 -19.39 -24.21
CA ILE A 158 -23.50 -20.28 -25.04
C ILE A 158 -22.97 -21.44 -24.21
N LEU A 159 -22.47 -21.17 -23.00
CA LEU A 159 -21.94 -22.19 -22.11
C LEU A 159 -23.02 -23.16 -21.61
N LEU A 160 -24.23 -22.65 -21.29
CA LEU A 160 -25.37 -23.49 -20.93
C LEU A 160 -25.77 -24.43 -22.07
N LYS A 161 -25.85 -23.94 -23.32
CA LYS A 161 -26.11 -24.79 -24.49
C LYS A 161 -25.03 -25.86 -24.69
N LYS A 162 -23.75 -25.54 -24.43
CA LYS A 162 -22.65 -26.52 -24.50
C LYS A 162 -22.78 -27.58 -23.41
N LYS A 163 -23.15 -27.18 -22.18
CA LYS A 163 -23.43 -28.10 -21.07
C LYS A 163 -24.58 -29.04 -21.43
N ASP A 164 -25.71 -28.53 -21.93
CA ASP A 164 -26.87 -29.34 -22.30
C ASP A 164 -26.54 -30.35 -23.42
N LYS A 165 -25.69 -29.97 -24.38
CA LYS A 165 -25.21 -30.91 -25.41
C LYS A 165 -24.39 -32.06 -24.82
N ILE A 166 -23.54 -31.78 -23.83
CA ILE A 166 -22.74 -32.81 -23.14
C ILE A 166 -23.64 -33.70 -22.27
N ASP A 167 -24.62 -33.12 -21.58
CA ASP A 167 -25.55 -33.87 -20.73
C ASP A 167 -26.48 -34.78 -21.55
N LYS A 168 -26.72 -34.46 -22.82
CA LYS A 168 -27.47 -35.32 -23.78
C LYS A 168 -26.64 -36.45 -24.38
N LEU A 169 -25.31 -36.47 -24.21
CA LEU A 169 -24.49 -37.59 -24.66
C LEU A 169 -24.72 -38.77 -23.71
N VAL A 170 -25.49 -39.76 -24.16
CA VAL A 170 -25.63 -41.04 -23.48
C VAL A 170 -24.33 -41.79 -23.66
N PHE A 171 -23.53 -41.91 -22.60
CA PHE A 171 -22.42 -42.85 -22.58
C PHE A 171 -23.00 -44.25 -22.50
N VAL A 172 -23.19 -44.88 -23.66
CA VAL A 172 -23.43 -46.33 -23.71
C VAL A 172 -22.13 -46.97 -23.25
N LYS A 173 -22.15 -47.54 -22.05
CA LYS A 173 -21.12 -48.48 -21.62
C LYS A 173 -21.15 -49.59 -22.67
N LYS A 174 -20.13 -49.66 -23.52
CA LYS A 174 -20.02 -50.72 -24.52
C LYS A 174 -19.94 -52.01 -23.73
N ASP A 175 -21.03 -52.79 -23.73
CA ASP A 175 -21.03 -54.12 -23.13
C ASP A 175 -19.94 -54.91 -23.82
N THR A 176 -18.84 -55.11 -23.11
CA THR A 176 -17.80 -56.05 -23.49
C THR A 176 -18.42 -57.43 -23.32
N LEU A 177 -19.04 -57.93 -24.38
CA LEU A 177 -19.34 -59.34 -24.55
C LEU A 177 -18.02 -60.11 -24.41
N ASN A 178 -17.89 -60.76 -23.25
CA ASN A 178 -17.22 -62.03 -22.98
C ASN A 178 -15.90 -62.30 -23.70
N GLU A 179 -14.81 -61.76 -23.17
CA GLU A 179 -13.54 -62.50 -23.14
C GLU A 179 -13.10 -62.65 -21.67
N PRO A 180 -13.52 -63.72 -20.98
CA PRO A 180 -13.17 -63.94 -19.57
C PRO A 180 -11.66 -63.92 -19.33
N SER A 181 -10.87 -64.34 -20.33
CA SER A 181 -9.40 -64.26 -20.30
C SER A 181 -8.87 -62.84 -20.29
N LYS A 182 -9.41 -61.93 -21.11
CA LYS A 182 -9.00 -60.51 -21.12
C LYS A 182 -9.47 -59.78 -19.87
N ILE A 183 -10.67 -60.07 -19.37
CA ILE A 183 -11.16 -59.50 -18.10
C ILE A 183 -10.30 -60.00 -16.94
N PHE A 184 -10.03 -61.30 -16.86
CA PHE A 184 -9.14 -61.86 -15.83
C PHE A 184 -7.72 -61.30 -15.93
N ASN A 185 -7.15 -61.21 -17.14
CA ASN A 185 -5.81 -60.62 -17.34
C ASN A 185 -5.81 -59.12 -17.00
N PHE A 186 -6.90 -58.41 -17.31
CA PHE A 186 -7.04 -57.01 -16.96
C PHE A 186 -7.22 -56.81 -15.46
N GLU A 187 -8.01 -57.65 -14.77
CA GLU A 187 -8.14 -57.65 -13.32
C GLU A 187 -6.83 -58.01 -12.62
N GLN A 188 -6.06 -58.96 -13.15
CA GLN A 188 -4.72 -59.27 -12.67
C GLN A 188 -3.76 -58.10 -12.91
N SER A 189 -3.83 -57.44 -14.07
CA SER A 189 -3.04 -56.23 -14.36
C SER A 189 -3.41 -55.06 -13.44
N ILE A 190 -4.70 -54.92 -13.09
CA ILE A 190 -5.16 -53.94 -12.11
C ILE A 190 -4.65 -54.31 -10.72
N LYS A 191 -4.70 -55.58 -10.31
CA LYS A 191 -4.17 -56.03 -9.01
C LYS A 191 -2.66 -55.83 -8.92
N LEU A 192 -1.92 -56.12 -9.99
CA LEU A 192 -0.48 -55.88 -10.08
C LEU A 192 -0.18 -54.39 -10.04
N ALA A 193 -0.88 -53.56 -10.82
CA ALA A 193 -0.72 -52.11 -10.78
C ALA A 193 -1.09 -51.52 -9.41
N GLN A 194 -2.14 -52.03 -8.75
CA GLN A 194 -2.51 -51.64 -7.39
C GLN A 194 -1.45 -52.05 -6.37
N ALA A 195 -0.87 -53.24 -6.52
CA ALA A 195 0.23 -53.72 -5.67
C ALA A 195 1.52 -52.92 -5.91
N GLU A 196 1.83 -52.55 -7.15
CA GLU A 196 2.96 -51.70 -7.53
C GLU A 196 2.78 -50.28 -6.99
N VAL A 197 1.60 -49.68 -7.11
CA VAL A 197 1.28 -48.38 -6.52
C VAL A 197 1.43 -48.45 -5.01
N LYS A 198 0.87 -49.48 -4.37
CA LYS A 198 0.97 -49.66 -2.92
C LYS A 198 2.41 -49.88 -2.45
N TRP A 199 3.20 -50.67 -3.19
CA TRP A 199 4.62 -50.89 -2.93
C TRP A 199 5.44 -49.61 -3.16
N SER A 200 5.12 -48.84 -4.20
CA SER A 200 5.75 -47.55 -4.48
C SER A 200 5.47 -46.56 -3.36
N ASP A 201 4.20 -46.44 -2.93
CA ASP A 201 3.79 -45.58 -1.82
C ASP A 201 4.46 -46.00 -0.50
N GLU A 202 4.50 -47.30 -0.18
CA GLU A 202 5.21 -47.80 1.00
C GLU A 202 6.72 -47.56 0.90
N SER A 203 7.33 -47.77 -0.26
CA SER A 203 8.76 -47.53 -0.51
C SER A 203 9.11 -46.04 -0.40
N GLN A 204 8.29 -45.16 -0.97
CA GLN A 204 8.43 -43.71 -0.85
C GLN A 204 8.27 -43.25 0.60
N ASN A 205 7.27 -43.76 1.31
CA ASN A 205 7.08 -43.48 2.74
C ASN A 205 8.27 -43.97 3.57
N LYS A 206 8.81 -45.15 3.25
CA LYS A 206 10.01 -45.69 3.91
C LYS A 206 11.24 -44.84 3.62
N LEU A 207 11.49 -44.43 2.38
CA LEU A 207 12.56 -43.51 2.00
C LEU A 207 12.41 -42.13 2.66
N PHE A 208 11.19 -41.60 2.72
CA PHE A 208 10.88 -40.34 3.40
C PHE A 208 11.14 -40.44 4.91
N SER A 209 10.74 -41.54 5.55
CA SER A 209 10.99 -41.79 6.97
C SER A 209 12.49 -41.96 7.29
N LEU A 210 13.24 -42.64 6.42
CA LEU A 210 14.71 -42.75 6.51
C LEU A 210 15.41 -41.40 6.28
N PHE A 211 14.86 -40.55 5.40
CA PHE A 211 15.37 -39.21 5.19
C PHE A 211 15.14 -38.30 6.41
N LEU A 212 13.98 -38.42 7.06
CA LEU A 212 13.65 -37.71 8.29
C LEU A 212 14.55 -38.14 9.46
N SER A 213 14.77 -39.44 9.66
CA SER A 213 15.66 -39.94 10.72
C SER A 213 17.12 -39.52 10.52
N ASN A 214 17.61 -39.51 9.27
CA ASN A 214 18.93 -38.98 8.94
C ASN A 214 19.05 -37.47 9.16
N LYS A 215 17.97 -36.69 9.00
CA LYS A 215 17.95 -35.26 9.33
C LYS A 215 18.10 -35.02 10.83
N GLU A 216 17.40 -35.76 11.68
CA GLU A 216 17.50 -35.61 13.15
C GLU A 216 18.92 -35.85 13.67
N ILE A 217 19.64 -36.83 13.09
CA ILE A 217 21.05 -37.12 13.42
C ILE A 217 21.97 -35.97 12.99
N LYS A 218 21.78 -35.40 11.79
CA LYS A 218 22.58 -34.26 11.31
C LYS A 218 22.34 -33.01 12.17
N VAL A 219 21.10 -32.74 12.53
CA VAL A 219 20.69 -31.59 13.33
C VAL A 219 21.24 -31.70 14.77
N SER A 220 21.19 -32.87 15.38
CA SER A 220 21.76 -33.10 16.72
C SER A 220 23.29 -33.02 16.75
N ARG A 221 23.98 -33.45 15.68
CA ARG A 221 25.44 -33.25 15.54
C ARG A 221 25.80 -31.75 15.44
N LEU A 222 25.07 -30.98 14.63
CA LEU A 222 25.27 -29.53 14.53
C LEU A 222 25.08 -28.83 15.88
N GLU A 223 24.02 -29.19 16.62
CA GLU A 223 23.79 -28.65 17.97
C GLU A 223 24.96 -28.91 18.92
N LYS A 224 25.49 -30.15 18.92
CA LYS A 224 26.66 -30.52 19.73
C LYS A 224 27.90 -29.71 19.35
N ASN A 225 28.16 -29.54 18.05
CA ASN A 225 29.30 -28.78 17.57
C ASN A 225 29.22 -27.30 17.97
N ILE A 226 28.04 -26.67 17.83
CA ILE A 226 27.83 -25.28 18.24
C ILE A 226 28.05 -25.11 19.75
N LYS A 227 27.53 -26.03 20.58
CA LYS A 227 27.76 -26.00 22.03
C LYS A 227 29.22 -26.20 22.42
N SER A 228 29.92 -27.10 21.73
CA SER A 228 31.36 -27.32 21.94
C SER A 228 32.14 -26.05 21.63
N TYR A 229 31.89 -25.42 20.48
CA TYR A 229 32.54 -24.16 20.09
C TYR A 229 32.30 -23.04 21.12
N LYS A 230 31.07 -22.90 21.64
CA LYS A 230 30.76 -21.92 22.70
C LYS A 230 31.58 -22.19 23.97
N LYS A 231 31.75 -23.46 24.34
CA LYS A 231 32.53 -23.88 25.53
C LYS A 231 34.03 -23.68 25.36
N THR A 232 34.58 -23.65 24.15
CA THR A 232 36.03 -23.48 23.94
C THR A 232 36.43 -22.03 23.71
N VAL A 233 35.67 -21.27 22.91
CA VAL A 233 36.06 -19.92 22.49
C VAL A 233 35.94 -18.89 23.60
N ALA A 234 34.87 -18.93 24.40
CA ALA A 234 34.68 -17.94 25.46
C ALA A 234 35.76 -18.02 26.57
N PRO A 235 36.12 -19.21 27.09
CA PRO A 235 37.22 -19.32 28.05
C PRO A 235 38.57 -18.92 27.48
N LEU A 236 38.84 -19.25 26.21
CA LEU A 236 40.08 -18.87 25.54
C LEU A 236 40.21 -17.36 25.38
N LEU A 237 39.12 -16.66 25.01
CA LEU A 237 39.12 -15.19 24.97
C LEU A 237 39.23 -14.55 26.36
N ASN A 238 38.64 -15.16 27.39
CA ASN A 238 38.81 -14.70 28.78
C ASN A 238 40.27 -14.88 29.25
N TYR A 239 40.89 -15.99 28.91
CA TYR A 239 42.29 -16.27 29.22
C TYR A 239 43.22 -15.24 28.56
N PHE A 240 43.01 -14.94 27.27
CA PHE A 240 43.79 -13.89 26.60
C PHE A 240 43.62 -12.53 27.27
N GLU A 241 42.39 -12.14 27.65
CA GLU A 241 42.17 -10.89 28.38
C GLU A 241 42.86 -10.89 29.74
N SER A 242 42.80 -12.00 30.50
CA SER A 242 43.47 -12.08 31.80
C SER A 242 44.98 -11.94 31.65
N VAL A 243 45.59 -12.64 30.68
CA VAL A 243 47.04 -12.60 30.42
C VAL A 243 47.50 -11.20 30.02
N ILE A 244 46.74 -10.52 29.14
CA ILE A 244 47.07 -9.15 28.72
C ILE A 244 46.92 -8.17 29.88
N SER A 245 45.90 -8.34 30.72
CA SER A 245 45.65 -7.47 31.87
C SER A 245 46.65 -7.63 33.01
N SER A 246 47.23 -8.82 33.18
CA SER A 246 48.23 -9.13 34.19
C SER A 246 49.67 -8.79 33.77
N HIS A 247 49.87 -8.37 32.52
CA HIS A 247 51.20 -8.07 32.00
C HIS A 247 51.66 -6.66 32.43
N GLU A 248 52.94 -6.50 32.79
CA GLU A 248 53.49 -5.21 33.28
C GLU A 248 53.24 -4.05 32.30
N ASN A 249 53.46 -4.30 31.00
CA ASN A 249 53.18 -3.35 29.92
C ASN A 249 51.74 -3.38 29.36
N ALA A 250 50.73 -3.75 30.16
CA ALA A 250 49.34 -3.91 29.71
C ALA A 250 48.83 -2.72 28.88
N LYS A 251 49.15 -1.47 29.26
CA LYS A 251 48.71 -0.27 28.52
C LYS A 251 49.22 -0.25 27.06
N GLN A 252 50.48 -0.60 26.83
CA GLN A 252 51.07 -0.65 25.49
C GLN A 252 50.52 -1.83 24.68
N LEU A 253 50.36 -3.00 25.31
CA LEU A 253 49.79 -4.19 24.66
C LEU A 253 48.34 -3.96 24.21
N LEU A 254 47.56 -3.22 24.99
CA LEU A 254 46.18 -2.85 24.66
C LEU A 254 46.07 -1.92 23.44
N GLU A 255 47.14 -1.21 23.09
CA GLU A 255 47.21 -0.34 21.92
C GLU A 255 47.58 -1.07 20.64
N LEU A 256 48.15 -2.28 20.73
CA LEU A 256 48.50 -3.10 19.58
C LEU A 256 47.26 -3.43 18.74
N GLU A 257 47.43 -3.38 17.42
CA GLU A 257 46.36 -3.61 16.45
C GLU A 257 45.79 -5.03 16.57
N THR A 258 46.64 -6.03 16.79
CA THR A 258 46.24 -7.43 17.02
C THR A 258 45.35 -7.61 18.25
N VAL A 259 45.64 -6.91 19.35
CA VAL A 259 44.82 -6.96 20.58
C VAL A 259 43.48 -6.25 20.36
N LYS A 260 43.47 -5.15 19.61
CA LYS A 260 42.23 -4.48 19.19
C LYS A 260 41.37 -5.38 18.28
N ASP A 261 42.00 -6.16 17.41
CA ASP A 261 41.31 -7.13 16.55
C ASP A 261 40.72 -8.29 17.36
N ILE A 262 41.45 -8.85 18.33
CA ILE A 262 40.94 -9.88 19.24
C ILE A 262 39.75 -9.36 20.05
N LYS A 263 39.83 -8.14 20.58
CA LYS A 263 38.71 -7.49 21.28
C LYS A 263 37.51 -7.27 20.36
N SER A 264 37.75 -6.88 19.11
CA SER A 264 36.70 -6.70 18.11
C SER A 264 36.04 -8.04 17.76
N PHE A 265 36.84 -9.10 17.61
CA PHE A 265 36.36 -10.46 17.42
C PHE A 265 35.52 -10.94 18.60
N ARG A 266 35.96 -10.73 19.84
CA ARG A 266 35.18 -11.04 21.06
C ARG A 266 33.84 -10.33 21.06
N LYS A 267 33.80 -9.03 20.75
CA LYS A 267 32.54 -8.26 20.67
C LYS A 267 31.60 -8.83 19.60
N LEU A 268 32.13 -9.19 18.43
CA LEU A 268 31.37 -9.83 17.36
C LEU A 268 30.84 -11.21 17.79
N PHE A 269 31.66 -12.01 18.50
CA PHE A 269 31.27 -13.32 19.00
C PHE A 269 30.17 -13.24 20.07
N ALA A 270 30.33 -12.34 21.06
CA ALA A 270 29.32 -12.07 22.07
C ALA A 270 28.01 -11.59 21.45
N PHE A 271 28.08 -10.69 20.47
CA PHE A 271 26.92 -10.23 19.71
C PHE A 271 26.26 -11.35 18.89
N LYS A 272 26.99 -12.39 18.47
CA LYS A 272 26.43 -13.53 17.73
C LYS A 272 25.87 -14.64 18.63
N GLU A 273 26.00 -14.55 19.96
CA GLU A 273 25.47 -15.57 20.87
C GLU A 273 23.96 -15.80 20.71
N TRP A 274 23.19 -14.74 20.47
CA TRP A 274 21.74 -14.87 20.23
C TRP A 274 21.47 -15.76 19.02
N SER A 275 22.23 -15.60 17.93
CA SER A 275 22.06 -16.39 16.70
C SER A 275 22.42 -17.85 16.90
N LEU A 276 23.49 -18.13 17.67
CA LEU A 276 23.87 -19.50 18.03
C LEU A 276 22.82 -20.15 18.95
N ASN A 277 22.27 -19.39 19.90
CA ASN A 277 21.21 -19.86 20.78
C ASN A 277 19.91 -20.12 20.00
N LEU A 278 19.55 -19.24 19.05
CA LEU A 278 18.41 -19.42 18.14
C LEU A 278 18.59 -20.70 17.31
N LEU A 279 19.77 -20.93 16.73
CA LEU A 279 20.07 -22.14 15.97
C LEU A 279 19.96 -23.42 16.83
N ILE A 280 20.46 -23.39 18.07
CA ILE A 280 20.31 -24.51 19.02
C ILE A 280 18.84 -24.75 19.37
N ASN A 281 18.05 -23.69 19.57
CA ASN A 281 16.64 -23.84 19.91
C ASN A 281 15.81 -24.34 18.71
N LEU A 282 16.11 -23.86 17.50
CA LEU A 282 15.53 -24.37 16.26
C LEU A 282 15.91 -25.83 16.02
N SER A 283 17.19 -26.19 16.21
CA SER A 283 17.65 -27.57 16.05
C SER A 283 16.89 -28.51 16.97
N ARG A 284 16.75 -28.14 18.25
CA ARG A 284 15.96 -28.88 19.24
C ARG A 284 14.51 -29.00 18.84
N TYR A 285 13.86 -27.92 18.43
CA TYR A 285 12.48 -27.93 17.99
C TYR A 285 12.28 -28.91 16.82
N THR A 286 13.13 -28.82 15.79
CA THR A 286 13.03 -29.68 14.60
C THR A 286 13.32 -31.15 14.89
N SER A 287 14.14 -31.46 15.90
CA SER A 287 14.51 -32.85 16.23
C SER A 287 13.64 -33.51 17.29
N SER A 288 12.97 -32.75 18.17
CA SER A 288 12.29 -33.32 19.36
C SER A 288 10.77 -33.38 19.26
N LYS A 289 10.16 -32.85 18.18
CA LYS A 289 8.69 -32.68 18.04
C LYS A 289 8.03 -31.97 19.24
N SER A 290 8.82 -31.25 20.05
CA SER A 290 8.34 -30.54 21.23
C SER A 290 7.56 -29.28 20.85
N SER A 291 6.71 -28.80 21.76
CA SER A 291 6.00 -27.53 21.58
C SER A 291 7.00 -26.36 21.52
N VAL A 292 6.70 -25.39 20.65
CA VAL A 292 7.52 -24.18 20.48
C VAL A 292 7.52 -23.39 21.79
N SER A 293 8.70 -23.08 22.33
CA SER A 293 8.79 -22.21 23.51
C SER A 293 8.47 -20.77 23.12
N LYS A 294 7.81 -20.01 24.03
CA LYS A 294 7.47 -18.60 23.78
C LYS A 294 8.69 -17.75 23.42
N LYS A 295 9.85 -18.05 24.02
CA LYS A 295 11.12 -17.40 23.71
C LYS A 295 11.57 -17.68 22.27
N LEU A 296 11.52 -18.93 21.83
CA LEU A 296 11.86 -19.30 20.45
C LEU A 296 10.92 -18.64 19.43
N GLU A 297 9.62 -18.57 19.75
CA GLU A 297 8.64 -17.88 18.91
C GLU A 297 9.01 -16.39 18.73
N ILE A 298 9.32 -15.69 19.82
CA ILE A 298 9.73 -14.27 19.79
C ILE A 298 11.04 -14.10 19.01
N ASP A 299 12.07 -14.89 19.31
CA ASP A 299 13.38 -14.79 18.65
C ASP A 299 13.26 -15.08 17.13
N TYR A 300 12.41 -16.04 16.76
CA TYR A 300 12.14 -16.38 15.36
C TYR A 300 11.37 -15.28 14.63
N LEU A 301 10.33 -14.71 15.25
CA LEU A 301 9.59 -13.59 14.67
C LEU A 301 10.48 -12.36 14.49
N ALA A 302 11.32 -12.04 15.48
CA ALA A 302 12.28 -10.95 15.38
C ALA A 302 13.30 -11.16 14.24
N ALA A 303 13.80 -12.39 14.07
CA ALA A 303 14.69 -12.73 12.96
C ALA A 303 13.99 -12.58 11.60
N LEU A 304 12.74 -13.04 11.47
CA LEU A 304 11.95 -12.87 10.26
C LEU A 304 11.68 -11.40 9.93
N GLU A 305 11.34 -10.60 10.93
CA GLU A 305 11.13 -9.16 10.78
C GLU A 305 12.40 -8.46 10.33
N PHE A 306 13.54 -8.78 10.95
CA PHE A 306 14.84 -8.26 10.55
C PHE A 306 15.19 -8.62 9.10
N ILE A 307 14.98 -9.89 8.69
CA ILE A 307 15.26 -10.32 7.31
C ILE A 307 14.40 -9.54 6.31
N ARG A 308 13.10 -9.42 6.56
CA ARG A 308 12.18 -8.66 5.71
C ARG A 308 12.60 -7.19 5.58
N LEU A 309 12.98 -6.57 6.70
CA LEU A 309 13.49 -5.20 6.71
C LEU A 309 14.79 -5.09 5.94
N TYR A 310 15.74 -6.01 6.16
CA TYR A 310 17.03 -5.98 5.49
C TYR A 310 16.92 -6.16 3.98
N GLU A 311 16.10 -7.11 3.51
CA GLU A 311 15.83 -7.32 2.09
C GLU A 311 15.28 -6.06 1.40
N SER A 312 14.47 -5.28 2.12
CA SER A 312 13.94 -4.02 1.59
C SER A 312 15.00 -2.91 1.40
N LEU A 313 16.16 -3.01 2.06
CA LEU A 313 17.21 -1.99 1.99
C LEU A 313 17.97 -1.97 0.66
N SER A 314 17.83 -3.01 -0.17
CA SER A 314 18.61 -3.17 -1.40
C SER A 314 20.14 -3.12 -1.13
N ILE A 315 20.58 -3.61 0.03
CA ILE A 315 22.00 -3.75 0.38
C ILE A 315 22.40 -5.21 0.13
N ASN A 316 23.50 -5.44 -0.56
CA ASN A 316 24.03 -6.79 -0.72
C ASN A 316 24.44 -7.35 0.65
N ILE A 317 24.01 -8.58 0.96
CA ILE A 317 24.29 -9.30 2.20
C ILE A 317 25.79 -9.34 2.53
N GLU A 318 26.67 -9.36 1.53
CA GLU A 318 28.12 -9.32 1.69
C GLU A 318 28.60 -8.11 2.50
N LYS A 319 27.89 -6.98 2.38
CA LYS A 319 28.20 -5.75 3.12
C LYS A 319 28.01 -5.90 4.63
N MET A 320 27.22 -6.87 5.09
CA MET A 320 27.08 -7.15 6.53
C MET A 320 28.38 -7.65 7.18
N PHE A 321 29.33 -8.16 6.38
CA PHE A 321 30.63 -8.60 6.88
C PHE A 321 31.66 -7.46 6.94
N LEU A 322 31.31 -6.26 6.47
CA LEU A 322 32.18 -5.09 6.56
C LEU A 322 31.93 -4.31 7.87
N PRO A 323 32.99 -3.79 8.51
CA PRO A 323 32.83 -2.87 9.62
C PRO A 323 31.98 -1.65 9.20
N TYR A 324 31.06 -1.21 10.08
CA TYR A 324 30.17 -0.08 9.80
C TYR A 324 30.90 1.17 9.30
N LYS A 325 32.10 1.45 9.82
CA LYS A 325 32.94 2.59 9.39
C LYS A 325 33.34 2.52 7.91
N LYS A 326 33.51 1.32 7.35
CA LYS A 326 33.93 1.07 5.96
C LYS A 326 32.77 1.07 4.96
N LEU A 327 31.53 1.17 5.42
CA LEU A 327 30.36 1.27 4.54
C LEU A 327 30.24 2.66 3.90
N LYS A 328 29.63 2.72 2.72
CA LYS A 328 29.29 3.98 2.04
C LYS A 328 28.27 4.77 2.87
N LEU A 329 28.19 6.09 2.67
CA LEU A 329 27.25 6.95 3.41
C LEU A 329 25.80 6.52 3.24
N GLY A 330 25.36 6.21 2.01
CA GLY A 330 24.00 5.71 1.78
C GLY A 330 23.68 4.37 2.46
N GLU A 331 24.63 3.44 2.49
CA GLU A 331 24.49 2.16 3.20
C GLU A 331 24.37 2.38 4.71
N LYS A 332 25.23 3.25 5.27
CA LYS A 332 25.19 3.66 6.68
C LYS A 332 23.85 4.27 7.06
N PHE A 333 23.28 5.08 6.18
CA PHE A 333 22.01 5.74 6.36
C PHE A 333 20.86 4.73 6.43
N LYS A 334 20.76 3.85 5.43
CA LYS A 334 19.76 2.77 5.37
C LYS A 334 19.80 1.87 6.61
N LEU A 335 20.99 1.49 7.07
CA LEU A 335 21.14 0.68 8.28
C LEU A 335 20.72 1.42 9.56
N LYS A 336 21.02 2.71 9.68
CA LYS A 336 20.54 3.54 10.81
C LYS A 336 19.01 3.59 10.83
N PHE A 337 18.37 3.77 9.68
CA PHE A 337 16.91 3.79 9.59
C PHE A 337 16.29 2.51 10.15
N VAL A 338 16.75 1.34 9.70
CA VAL A 338 16.24 0.04 10.19
C VAL A 338 16.48 -0.12 11.67
N LYS A 339 17.64 0.30 12.18
CA LYS A 339 17.90 0.30 13.63
C LYS A 339 16.84 1.12 14.40
N TYR A 340 16.51 2.33 13.94
CA TYR A 340 15.49 3.13 14.61
C TYR A 340 14.10 2.53 14.51
N HIS A 341 13.76 1.96 13.34
CA HIS A 341 12.48 1.28 13.14
C HIS A 341 12.33 0.07 14.08
N LEU A 342 13.34 -0.80 14.16
CA LEU A 342 13.35 -1.95 15.07
C LEU A 342 13.28 -1.56 16.55
N ASN A 343 13.75 -0.35 16.89
CA ASN A 343 13.61 0.21 18.23
C ASN A 343 12.22 0.81 18.49
N GLY A 344 11.26 0.68 17.56
CA GLY A 344 9.88 1.14 17.71
C GLY A 344 9.63 2.60 17.35
N ALA A 345 10.54 3.24 16.59
CA ALA A 345 10.32 4.61 16.13
C ALA A 345 9.13 4.69 15.16
N LYS A 346 8.10 5.47 15.52
CA LYS A 346 6.92 5.70 14.68
C LYS A 346 7.11 6.82 13.66
N PHE A 347 7.92 7.80 14.03
CA PHE A 347 8.23 9.00 13.25
C PHE A 347 9.74 9.21 13.22
N LEU A 348 10.26 9.57 12.06
CA LEU A 348 11.69 9.81 11.85
C LEU A 348 11.93 11.17 11.21
N PHE A 349 12.80 11.96 11.81
CA PHE A 349 13.33 13.17 11.21
C PHE A 349 14.63 12.83 10.50
N VAL A 350 14.67 13.10 9.21
CA VAL A 350 15.82 12.86 8.36
C VAL A 350 16.33 14.21 7.88
N GLN A 351 17.54 14.54 8.30
CA GLN A 351 18.25 15.71 7.80
C GLN A 351 19.08 15.30 6.58
N ASP A 352 18.97 16.11 5.52
CA ASP A 352 19.78 15.95 4.32
C ASP A 352 21.27 16.18 4.59
N ASP A 353 22.12 15.63 3.71
CA ASP A 353 23.57 15.76 3.75
C ASP A 353 24.09 16.10 2.35
N ASN A 354 24.66 17.30 2.21
CA ASN A 354 25.15 17.82 0.94
C ASN A 354 26.42 17.11 0.44
N SER A 355 27.03 16.24 1.24
CA SER A 355 28.12 15.37 0.80
C SER A 355 27.66 14.16 -0.03
N ILE A 356 26.36 13.89 -0.08
CA ILE A 356 25.77 12.76 -0.83
C ILE A 356 25.31 13.26 -2.20
N SER A 357 25.58 12.48 -3.25
CA SER A 357 25.15 12.82 -4.62
C SER A 357 23.63 12.78 -4.79
N TYR A 358 23.09 13.52 -5.76
CA TYR A 358 21.64 13.57 -6.04
C TYR A 358 21.04 12.17 -6.28
N GLU A 359 21.74 11.35 -7.08
CA GLU A 359 21.32 9.99 -7.40
C GLU A 359 21.29 9.09 -6.15
N GLU A 360 22.30 9.19 -5.29
CA GLU A 360 22.35 8.44 -4.04
C GLU A 360 21.25 8.90 -3.06
N LYS A 361 20.98 10.21 -2.94
CA LYS A 361 19.87 10.75 -2.13
C LYS A 361 18.53 10.20 -2.61
N LYS A 362 18.30 10.19 -3.92
CA LYS A 362 17.08 9.65 -4.54
C LYS A 362 16.93 8.15 -4.29
N GLU A 363 18.01 7.38 -4.37
CA GLU A 363 17.99 5.96 -4.05
C GLU A 363 17.61 5.73 -2.58
N ILE A 364 18.26 6.45 -1.66
CA ILE A 364 17.98 6.39 -0.22
C ILE A 364 16.50 6.70 0.03
N LEU A 365 15.99 7.81 -0.48
CA LEU A 365 14.61 8.24 -0.28
C LEU A 365 13.59 7.27 -0.86
N ARG A 366 13.85 6.67 -2.03
CA ARG A 366 13.00 5.59 -2.56
C ARG A 366 12.98 4.39 -1.62
N THR A 367 14.14 3.98 -1.11
CA THR A 367 14.23 2.90 -0.12
C THR A 367 13.42 3.25 1.14
N LEU A 368 13.58 4.47 1.68
CA LEU A 368 12.84 4.93 2.85
C LEU A 368 11.32 4.97 2.60
N GLY A 369 10.88 5.46 1.44
CA GLY A 369 9.48 5.49 1.05
C GLY A 369 8.87 4.09 0.98
N ASN A 370 9.61 3.11 0.46
CA ASN A 370 9.16 1.71 0.40
C ASN A 370 9.04 1.10 1.81
N ILE A 371 10.00 1.37 2.70
CA ILE A 371 9.96 0.88 4.08
C ILE A 371 8.82 1.58 4.84
N SER A 372 8.69 2.88 4.71
CA SER A 372 7.58 3.67 5.29
C SER A 372 6.21 3.08 4.92
N LYS A 373 5.98 2.77 3.63
CA LYS A 373 4.74 2.14 3.16
C LYS A 373 4.53 0.73 3.71
N SER A 374 5.60 -0.06 3.80
CA SER A 374 5.52 -1.47 4.19
C SER A 374 5.35 -1.67 5.70
N PHE A 375 5.86 -0.72 6.49
CA PHE A 375 5.91 -0.83 7.95
C PHE A 375 5.14 0.28 8.69
N SER A 376 4.33 1.08 7.98
CA SER A 376 3.48 2.15 8.53
C SER A 376 4.21 3.22 9.36
N SER A 377 5.52 3.39 9.16
CA SER A 377 6.30 4.48 9.75
C SER A 377 6.24 5.70 8.84
N SER A 378 6.14 6.90 9.41
CA SER A 378 6.25 8.14 8.63
C SER A 378 7.62 8.78 8.84
N PHE A 379 8.12 9.50 7.85
CA PHE A 379 9.35 10.29 8.01
C PHE A 379 9.15 11.70 7.46
N ILE A 380 9.83 12.65 8.08
CA ILE A 380 9.96 14.04 7.62
C ILE A 380 11.39 14.18 7.09
N PHE A 381 11.52 14.63 5.86
CA PHE A 381 12.81 14.90 5.23
C PHE A 381 13.04 16.41 5.18
N ILE A 382 14.15 16.86 5.75
CA ILE A 382 14.55 18.27 5.83
C ILE A 382 15.66 18.47 4.82
N THR A 383 15.39 19.24 3.76
CA THR A 383 16.32 19.51 2.66
C THR A 383 16.10 20.91 2.10
N ASP A 384 17.15 21.49 1.56
CA ASP A 384 17.15 22.70 0.75
C ASP A 384 17.07 22.40 -0.77
N ASP A 385 17.13 21.12 -1.17
CA ASP A 385 17.14 20.70 -2.57
C ASP A 385 15.72 20.60 -3.16
N LEU A 386 15.33 21.65 -3.88
CA LEU A 386 14.05 21.72 -4.59
C LEU A 386 13.85 20.58 -5.61
N LYS A 387 14.92 20.02 -6.21
CA LYS A 387 14.76 18.92 -7.18
C LYS A 387 14.26 17.66 -6.46
N ILE A 388 14.83 17.36 -5.30
CA ILE A 388 14.44 16.22 -4.46
C ILE A 388 13.01 16.40 -3.96
N ILE A 389 12.68 17.60 -3.47
CA ILE A 389 11.34 17.97 -3.02
C ILE A 389 10.33 17.70 -4.14
N ASN A 390 10.64 18.16 -5.36
CA ASN A 390 9.70 18.09 -6.47
C ASN A 390 9.47 16.67 -7.00
N GLU A 391 10.49 15.83 -6.93
CA GLU A 391 10.44 14.49 -7.47
C GLU A 391 9.80 13.48 -6.50
N LEU A 392 10.08 13.57 -5.20
CA LEU A 392 9.86 12.45 -4.27
C LEU A 392 8.79 12.68 -3.20
N PHE A 393 8.33 13.92 -3.01
CA PHE A 393 7.38 14.28 -1.95
C PHE A 393 6.02 14.74 -2.50
N GLU A 394 4.97 14.49 -1.70
CA GLU A 394 3.58 14.85 -2.00
C GLU A 394 3.12 16.07 -1.20
N GLU A 395 3.57 16.20 0.05
CA GLU A 395 3.33 17.33 0.95
C GLU A 395 4.65 18.02 1.28
N VAL A 396 4.65 19.35 1.32
CA VAL A 396 5.84 20.16 1.56
C VAL A 396 5.52 21.30 2.53
N TYR A 397 6.51 21.66 3.34
CA TYR A 397 6.43 22.72 4.34
C TYR A 397 7.68 23.60 4.17
N PHE A 398 7.49 24.85 3.82
CA PHE A 398 8.57 25.82 3.63
C PHE A 398 8.74 26.66 4.90
N PHE A 399 9.96 26.69 5.41
CA PHE A 399 10.32 27.48 6.58
C PHE A 399 11.39 28.51 6.20
N ASP A 400 11.30 29.69 6.80
CA ASP A 400 12.33 30.73 6.75
C ASP A 400 12.34 31.49 8.08
N ASP A 401 13.52 31.85 8.57
CA ASP A 401 13.72 32.49 9.88
C ASP A 401 12.85 31.89 11.00
N PHE A 402 12.89 30.56 11.12
CA PHE A 402 12.10 29.76 12.09
C PHE A 402 10.58 29.90 11.98
N LYS A 403 10.06 30.53 10.92
CA LYS A 403 8.63 30.71 10.66
C LYS A 403 8.19 29.82 9.50
N LEU A 404 6.99 29.25 9.61
CA LEU A 404 6.34 28.55 8.51
C LEU A 404 5.82 29.57 7.50
N LEU A 405 6.37 29.56 6.29
CA LEU A 405 5.99 30.49 5.22
C LEU A 405 4.76 30.01 4.46
N GLU A 406 4.74 28.73 4.08
CA GLU A 406 3.67 28.09 3.32
C GLU A 406 3.77 26.56 3.46
N TRP A 407 2.63 25.88 3.36
CA TRP A 407 2.55 24.42 3.42
C TRP A 407 1.35 23.91 2.64
N GLY A 408 1.41 22.66 2.19
CA GLY A 408 0.33 22.06 1.42
C GLY A 408 0.81 20.97 0.47
N SER A 409 -0.04 20.60 -0.50
CA SER A 409 0.38 19.69 -1.54
C SER A 409 1.47 20.35 -2.39
N LYS A 410 2.55 19.62 -2.66
CA LYS A 410 3.60 20.06 -3.59
C LYS A 410 3.01 20.58 -4.91
N ASN A 411 2.02 19.87 -5.46
CA ASN A 411 1.41 20.25 -6.74
C ASN A 411 0.65 21.58 -6.69
N GLU A 412 0.09 21.93 -5.53
CA GLU A 412 -0.60 23.19 -5.31
C GLU A 412 0.42 24.32 -5.17
N ILE A 413 1.42 24.14 -4.29
CA ILE A 413 2.47 25.14 -4.06
C ILE A 413 3.30 25.40 -5.33
N GLN A 414 3.58 24.37 -6.13
CA GLN A 414 4.32 24.55 -7.37
C GLN A 414 3.53 25.34 -8.43
N LYS A 415 2.20 25.18 -8.48
CA LYS A 415 1.35 25.80 -9.51
C LYS A 415 0.88 27.20 -9.12
N LEU A 416 0.55 27.38 -7.84
CA LEU A 416 -0.05 28.59 -7.29
C LEU A 416 0.56 28.89 -5.91
N PRO A 417 1.87 29.21 -5.83
CA PRO A 417 2.48 29.60 -4.57
C PRO A 417 1.87 30.91 -4.08
N VAL A 418 1.44 30.95 -2.82
CA VAL A 418 0.84 32.13 -2.20
C VAL A 418 1.94 33.08 -1.69
N ASN A 419 3.02 32.53 -1.14
CA ASN A 419 4.09 33.33 -0.58
C ASN A 419 5.03 33.86 -1.69
N PRO A 420 5.33 35.17 -1.74
CA PRO A 420 6.21 35.75 -2.76
C PRO A 420 7.62 35.15 -2.79
N THR A 421 8.18 34.78 -1.64
CA THR A 421 9.51 34.16 -1.55
C THR A 421 9.51 32.78 -2.21
N ILE A 422 8.45 31.99 -2.00
CA ILE A 422 8.29 30.66 -2.58
C ILE A 422 7.95 30.75 -4.07
N ALA A 423 7.16 31.74 -4.48
CA ALA A 423 6.91 32.03 -5.89
C ALA A 423 8.22 32.28 -6.65
N LYS A 424 9.16 33.01 -6.03
CA LYS A 424 10.49 33.25 -6.61
C LYS A 424 11.38 31.99 -6.65
N LEU A 425 11.27 31.09 -5.66
CA LEU A 425 11.99 29.81 -5.68
C LEU A 425 11.59 28.93 -6.87
N TYR A 426 10.30 28.91 -7.23
CA TYR A 426 9.79 28.11 -8.36
C TYR A 426 9.88 28.82 -9.71
N ASN A 427 9.71 30.15 -9.74
CA ASN A 427 9.75 30.96 -10.95
C ASN A 427 10.67 32.18 -10.71
N PRO A 428 11.97 32.06 -11.01
CA PRO A 428 12.95 33.10 -10.69
C PRO A 428 12.77 34.42 -11.45
N GLU A 429 11.98 34.42 -12.53
CA GLU A 429 11.66 35.60 -13.34
C GLU A 429 10.52 36.47 -12.75
N ILE A 430 9.79 35.97 -11.74
CA ILE A 430 8.73 36.74 -11.08
C ILE A 430 9.36 37.88 -10.27
N LYS A 431 9.05 39.12 -10.66
CA LYS A 431 9.36 40.30 -9.83
C LYS A 431 8.44 40.30 -8.62
N ILE A 432 9.02 40.29 -7.42
CA ILE A 432 8.27 40.46 -6.17
C ILE A 432 7.74 41.91 -6.15
N PRO A 433 6.42 42.13 -6.09
CA PRO A 433 5.85 43.45 -5.87
C PRO A 433 6.41 44.02 -4.57
N ASN A 434 6.73 45.32 -4.55
CA ASN A 434 7.23 45.95 -3.34
C ASN A 434 6.12 45.93 -2.27
N PHE A 435 6.44 45.91 -0.98
CA PHE A 435 5.43 45.88 0.09
C PHE A 435 4.37 47.01 -0.05
N ASN A 436 4.77 48.14 -0.65
CA ASN A 436 3.89 49.27 -0.95
C ASN A 436 2.89 49.03 -2.10
N ASP A 437 3.11 48.03 -2.95
CA ASP A 437 2.22 47.70 -4.07
C ASP A 437 1.00 46.91 -3.60
N TYR A 438 1.12 46.14 -2.51
CA TYR A 438 0.00 45.40 -1.89
C TYR A 438 -1.02 46.32 -1.20
N TYR A 439 -0.64 47.55 -0.82
CA TYR A 439 -1.58 48.52 -0.24
C TYR A 439 -2.45 49.24 -1.28
N LYS A 440 -2.10 49.19 -2.57
CA LYS A 440 -2.86 49.88 -3.63
C LYS A 440 -4.04 49.06 -4.16
N ASN A 441 -3.96 47.75 -4.07
CA ASN A 441 -5.02 46.83 -4.47
C ASN A 441 -5.48 46.12 -3.20
N ASN A 442 -6.67 46.48 -2.68
CA ASN A 442 -7.28 45.96 -1.44
C ASN A 442 -7.51 44.42 -1.44
N ASP A 443 -6.47 43.63 -1.63
CA ASP A 443 -6.49 42.19 -1.57
C ASP A 443 -5.64 41.77 -0.36
N TYR A 444 -6.27 40.95 0.50
CA TYR A 444 -5.83 40.34 1.76
C TYR A 444 -6.21 41.07 3.07
N TYR A 445 -7.10 40.41 3.81
CA TYR A 445 -7.27 40.57 5.26
C TYR A 445 -6.17 39.77 5.96
N ILE A 446 -5.29 40.44 6.70
CA ILE A 446 -4.51 39.82 7.77
C ILE A 446 -5.42 39.79 9.00
N ASN A 447 -5.67 38.59 9.52
CA ASN A 447 -6.31 38.42 10.81
C ASN A 447 -5.26 38.76 11.88
N ASP A 448 -5.15 40.04 12.23
CA ASP A 448 -4.33 40.52 13.35
C ASP A 448 -4.95 40.04 14.66
N SER A 449 -4.59 38.83 15.06
CA SER A 449 -4.85 38.34 16.40
C SER A 449 -3.71 37.50 16.91
N TYR A 450 -2.49 38.06 16.94
CA TYR A 450 -1.46 37.66 17.89
C TYR A 450 -0.69 38.92 18.33
N ASN A 451 -1.13 39.49 19.44
CA ASN A 451 -0.36 40.48 20.16
C ASN A 451 0.98 39.86 20.57
N HIS A 452 2.06 40.52 20.19
CA HIS A 452 3.36 40.35 20.80
C HIS A 452 3.23 40.52 22.32
N VAL A 453 3.64 39.50 23.07
CA VAL A 453 4.14 39.68 24.42
C VAL A 453 5.62 39.32 24.34
N ASN A 454 6.45 40.27 24.78
CA ASN A 454 7.92 40.25 24.72
C ASN A 454 8.55 38.95 25.22
#